data_AF-A0AB74A128-F1
#
_entry.id   AF-A0AB74A128-F1
#
_cell.length_a   1.000
_cell.length_b   1.000
_cell.length_c   1.000
_cell.angle_alpha   90.00
_cell.angle_beta   90.00
_cell.angle_gamma   90.00
#
_symmetry.space_group_name_H-M   'P 1'
#
loop_
_entity.id
_entity.type
_entity.pdbx_description
1 polymer ?
#
loop_
_entity_poly.entity_id
_entity_poly.type
_entity_poly.pdbx_seq_one_letter_code
_entity_poly.pdbx_strand_id
1 'polypeptide(L)' 'MLAGTLGEGYEQLYAHGIGAAFALVSGPMSLEQACRDTRRLLHECARDVARLWQMASGG' A
#
# COMPACT_ATOMS: atom_id res chain seq x y z
N MET A 1 -4.59 -3.15 -4.23
CA MET A 1 -3.76 -2.14 -4.91
C MET A 1 -2.68 -1.66 -3.95
N LEU A 2 -1.45 -1.50 -4.44
CA LEU A 2 -0.41 -0.71 -3.76
C LEU A 2 -0.23 0.59 -4.53
N ALA A 3 -0.31 1.73 -3.85
CA ALA A 3 -0.19 3.07 -4.46
C ALA A 3 0.78 3.93 -3.66
N GLY A 4 1.48 4.87 -4.30
CA GLY A 4 2.40 5.78 -3.60
C GLY A 4 1.71 6.52 -2.44
N THR A 5 0.56 7.11 -2.74
CA THR A 5 -0.40 7.66 -1.78
C THR A 5 -1.82 7.27 -2.22
N LEU A 6 -2.77 7.32 -1.29
CA LEU A 6 -4.20 7.21 -1.60
C LEU A 6 -4.78 8.62 -1.67
N GLY A 7 -5.40 8.95 -2.79
CA GLY A 7 -6.11 10.22 -2.97
C GLY A 7 -7.55 10.13 -2.47
N GLU A 8 -8.22 11.28 -2.43
CA GLU A 8 -9.66 11.33 -2.13
C GLU A 8 -10.46 10.42 -3.08
N GLY A 9 -11.42 9.69 -2.51
CA GLY A 9 -12.33 8.84 -3.27
C GLY A 9 -11.73 7.52 -3.77
N TYR A 10 -10.54 7.12 -3.29
CA TYR A 10 -9.96 5.82 -3.61
C TYR A 10 -10.88 4.65 -3.23
N GLU A 11 -11.77 4.84 -2.25
CA GLU A 11 -12.74 3.82 -1.80
C GLU A 11 -13.73 3.43 -2.89
N GLN A 12 -13.98 4.31 -3.88
CA GLN A 12 -14.84 3.98 -5.03
C GLN A 12 -14.29 2.79 -5.82
N LEU A 13 -12.98 2.56 -5.77
CA LEU A 13 -12.34 1.42 -6.39
C LEU A 13 -12.80 0.08 -5.79
N TYR A 14 -13.31 0.08 -4.56
CA TYR A 14 -13.90 -1.11 -3.97
C TYR A 14 -15.13 -1.59 -4.74
N ALA A 15 -15.92 -0.66 -5.31
CA ALA A 15 -17.03 -1.01 -6.19
C ALA A 15 -16.57 -1.57 -7.56
N HIS A 16 -15.30 -1.35 -7.92
CA HIS A 16 -14.71 -1.82 -9.17
C HIS A 16 -13.88 -3.12 -9.01
N GLY A 17 -14.06 -3.85 -7.90
CA GLY A 17 -13.44 -5.15 -7.69
C GLY A 17 -12.02 -5.10 -7.09
N ILE A 18 -11.53 -3.92 -6.69
CA ILE A 18 -10.34 -3.84 -5.84
C ILE A 18 -10.77 -4.26 -4.43
N GLY A 19 -10.20 -5.33 -3.87
CA GLY A 19 -10.58 -5.80 -2.52
C GLY A 19 -9.91 -5.05 -1.36
N ALA A 20 -8.76 -4.40 -1.62
CA ALA A 20 -7.99 -3.66 -0.62
C ALA A 20 -7.05 -2.65 -1.30
N ALA A 21 -6.78 -1.53 -0.64
CA ALA A 21 -5.85 -0.51 -1.11
C ALA A 21 -4.89 -0.08 0.02
N PHE A 22 -3.60 0.07 -0.31
CA PHE A 22 -2.55 0.43 0.65
C PHE A 22 -1.66 1.53 0.07
N ALA A 23 -1.33 2.52 0.91
CA ALA A 23 -0.34 3.55 0.59
C ALA A 23 1.08 3.05 0.93
N LEU A 24 2.06 3.34 0.06
CA LEU A 24 3.47 3.04 0.29
C LEU A 24 4.08 3.99 1.33
N VAL A 25 3.57 5.21 1.39
CA VAL A 25 4.02 6.25 2.31
C VAL A 25 3.18 6.23 3.58
N SER A 26 3.76 5.79 4.69
CA SER A 26 3.07 5.63 5.98
C SER A 26 2.98 6.92 6.82
N GLY A 27 3.39 8.08 6.29
CA GLY A 27 3.40 9.36 7.00
C GLY A 27 4.02 10.50 6.19
N PRO A 28 4.07 11.73 6.73
CA PRO A 28 4.61 12.88 6.00
C PRO A 28 6.04 12.65 5.51
N MET A 29 6.26 12.78 4.20
CA MET A 29 7.59 12.81 3.58
C MET A 29 7.61 13.71 2.35
N SER A 30 8.79 14.19 1.97
CA SER A 30 8.94 14.92 0.71
C SER A 30 8.82 13.98 -0.49
N LEU A 31 8.43 14.52 -1.64
CA LEU A 31 8.38 13.78 -2.89
C LEU A 31 9.76 13.21 -3.26
N GLU A 32 10.83 13.97 -3.03
CA GLU A 32 12.20 13.53 -3.32
C GLU A 32 12.58 12.30 -2.46
N GLN A 33 12.24 12.33 -1.17
CA GLN A 33 12.43 11.20 -0.26
C GLN A 33 11.63 9.98 -0.74
N ALA A 34 10.36 10.19 -1.12
CA ALA A 34 9.49 9.12 -1.63
C ALA A 34 10.08 8.49 -2.90
N CYS A 35 10.48 9.30 -3.87
CA CYS A 35 11.09 8.83 -5.12
C CYS A 35 12.35 8.02 -4.86
N ARG A 36 13.27 8.54 -4.03
CA ARG A 36 14.51 7.85 -3.67
C ARG A 36 14.27 6.51 -2.97
N ASP A 37 13.28 6.47 -2.08
CA ASP A 37 13.01 5.29 -1.24
C ASP A 37 11.96 4.35 -1.86
N THR A 38 11.39 4.66 -3.04
CA THR A 38 10.25 3.94 -3.67
C THR A 38 10.43 2.43 -3.63
N ARG A 39 11.61 1.93 -4.02
CA ARG A 39 11.89 0.48 -4.05
C ARG A 39 11.78 -0.16 -2.67
N ARG A 40 12.32 0.50 -1.65
CA ARG A 40 12.29 0.04 -0.27
C ARG A 40 10.86 0.03 0.26
N LEU A 41 10.14 1.15 0.08
CA LEU A 41 8.76 1.31 0.54
C LEU A 41 7.82 0.29 -0.10
N LEU A 42 7.96 0.05 -1.41
CA LEU A 42 7.18 -0.97 -2.12
C LEU A 42 7.43 -2.37 -1.55
N HIS A 43 8.69 -2.73 -1.33
CA HIS A 43 9.05 -4.05 -0.81
C HIS A 43 8.55 -4.26 0.63
N GLU A 44 8.70 -3.25 1.49
CA GLU A 44 8.19 -3.27 2.87
C GLU A 44 6.68 -3.45 2.89
N CYS A 45 5.94 -2.63 2.13
CA CYS A 45 4.48 -2.72 2.07
C CYS A 45 4.01 -4.08 1.53
N ALA A 46 4.62 -4.57 0.44
CA ALA A 46 4.27 -5.88 -0.13
C ALA A 46 4.54 -7.03 0.84
N ARG A 47 5.69 -7.00 1.55
CA ARG A 47 6.03 -7.98 2.58
C ARG A 47 5.01 -7.99 3.70
N ASP A 48 4.61 -6.82 4.18
CA ASP A 48 3.73 -6.71 5.32
C ASP A 48 2.30 -7.14 4.95
N VAL A 49 1.82 -6.82 3.74
CA VAL A 49 0.57 -7.37 3.19
C VAL A 49 0.63 -8.89 3.05
N ALA A 50 1.75 -9.45 2.58
CA ALA A 50 1.92 -10.90 2.48
C ALA A 50 1.92 -11.59 3.84
N ARG A 51 2.53 -10.98 4.87
CA ARG A 51 2.48 -11.49 6.26
C ARG A 51 1.06 -11.47 6.82
N LEU A 52 0.34 -10.37 6.61
CA LEU A 52 -1.07 -10.26 7.01
C LEU A 52 -1.90 -11.37 6.35
N TRP A 53 -1.71 -11.61 5.05
CA TRP A 53 -2.40 -12.69 4.36
C TRP A 53 -2.06 -14.05 4.98
N GLN A 54 -0.77 -14.36 5.17
CA GLN A 54 -0.35 -15.64 5.76
C GLN A 54 -0.98 -15.88 7.13
N MET A 55 -1.05 -14.85 7.97
CA MET A 55 -1.72 -14.92 9.28
C MET A 55 -3.23 -15.18 9.13
N ALA A 56 -3.89 -14.51 8.19
CA ALA A 56 -5.33 -14.66 7.96
C ALA A 56 -5.72 -15.99 7.31
N SER A 57 -4.86 -16.55 6.45
CA SER A 57 -5.10 -17.82 5.75
C SER A 57 -4.63 -19.06 6.51
N GLY A 58 -3.94 -18.89 7.64
CA GLY A 58 -3.43 -19.97 8.49
C GLY A 58 -4.35 -20.37 9.65
N GLY A 59 -5.63 -19.99 9.60
CA GLY A 59 -6.68 -20.33 10.58
C GLY A 59 -7.75 -21.25 10.01
#